data_AF-A0A6H1TVM0-F1
#
_entry.id   AF-A0A6H1TVM0-F1
#
_cell.length_a   1.000
_cell.length_b   1.000
_cell.length_c   1.000
_cell.angle_alpha   90.00
_cell.angle_beta   90.00
_cell.angle_gamma   90.00
#
_symmetry.space_group_name_H-M   'P 1'
#
loop_
_entity.id
_entity.type
_entity.pdbx_description
1 polymer ?
#
loop_
_entity_poly.entity_id
_entity_poly.type
_entity_poly.pdbx_seq_one_letter_code
_entity_poly.pdbx_strand_id
1 'polypeptide(L)'
;MSNLTTTTLKELYQIDEYLWLSETIKILRASRLEDLDLENLIEELENLGKRDLNKVRSLLRQIIIHLLFLEYWQEERERNSRHWKGEVTAFRADLSDRLTTTLKNKLHEGLASIYETALKVVLQKTGLSKDTIPESCPYSFEQLLDDSWYPEA
;
A
#
# COMPACT_ATOMS: atom_id res chain seq x y z
N MET A 1 14.51 47.76 12.73
CA MET A 1 13.24 47.47 12.03
C MET A 1 13.36 46.09 11.44
N SER A 2 12.93 45.06 12.17
CA SER A 2 12.85 43.70 11.65
C SER A 2 11.48 43.52 11.02
N ASN A 3 11.41 43.56 9.68
CA ASN A 3 10.25 43.06 8.96
C ASN A 3 10.24 41.54 9.12
N LEU A 4 9.66 41.05 10.23
CA LEU A 4 9.24 39.67 10.33
C LEU A 4 8.09 39.51 9.35
N THR A 5 8.39 38.94 8.18
CA THR A 5 7.35 38.44 7.29
C THR A 5 6.53 37.44 8.08
N THR A 6 5.28 37.80 8.42
CA THR A 6 4.32 36.87 8.99
C THR A 6 4.09 35.80 7.94
N THR A 7 4.77 34.66 8.07
CA THR A 7 4.57 33.52 7.18
C THR A 7 3.13 33.06 7.30
N THR A 8 2.41 33.07 6.18
CA THR A 8 1.03 32.62 6.14
C THR A 8 0.95 31.12 6.32
N LEU A 9 -0.22 30.60 6.74
CA LEU A 9 -0.41 29.16 6.86
C LEU A 9 -0.15 28.45 5.51
N LYS A 10 -0.61 29.03 4.39
CA LYS A 10 -0.32 28.51 3.04
C LYS A 10 1.17 28.40 2.72
N GLU A 11 1.97 29.38 3.14
CA GLU A 11 3.42 29.34 2.94
C GLU A 11 4.07 28.25 3.81
N LEU A 12 3.60 28.06 5.05
CA LEU A 12 4.09 26.99 5.91
C LEU A 12 3.92 25.61 5.28
N TYR A 13 2.81 25.34 4.60
CA TYR A 13 2.60 24.05 3.91
C TYR A 13 3.75 23.71 2.95
N GLN A 14 4.31 24.72 2.26
CA GLN A 14 5.36 24.53 1.26
C GLN A 14 6.76 24.43 1.85
N ILE A 15 7.02 25.06 3.01
CA ILE A 15 8.38 25.20 3.56
C ILE A 15 8.61 24.41 4.85
N ASP A 16 7.54 24.08 5.58
CA ASP A 16 7.54 23.32 6.83
C ASP A 16 6.15 22.69 7.07
N GLU A 17 5.90 21.57 6.38
CA GLU A 17 4.66 20.80 6.44
C GLU A 17 4.29 20.39 7.89
N TYR A 18 5.30 20.07 8.71
CA TYR A 18 5.08 19.67 10.09
C TYR A 18 4.55 20.83 10.94
N LEU A 19 5.15 22.02 10.80
CA LEU A 19 4.66 23.21 11.48
C LEU A 19 3.28 23.62 10.96
N TRP A 20 3.05 23.54 9.64
CA TRP A 20 1.72 23.77 9.05
C TRP A 20 0.65 22.88 9.67
N LEU A 21 0.91 21.57 9.79
CA LEU A 21 -0.03 20.62 10.39
C LEU A 21 -0.30 20.96 11.86
N SER A 22 0.74 21.28 12.63
CA SER A 22 0.63 21.68 14.02
C SER A 22 -0.23 22.94 14.20
N GLU A 23 -0.01 23.98 13.40
CA GLU A 23 -0.80 25.21 13.45
C GLU A 23 -2.25 24.98 12.98
N THR A 24 -2.45 24.18 11.93
CA THR A 24 -3.78 23.77 11.45
C THR A 24 -4.58 23.07 12.54
N ILE A 25 -3.96 22.16 13.30
CA ILE A 25 -4.60 21.49 14.46
C ILE A 25 -4.98 22.49 15.55
N LYS A 26 -4.13 23.49 15.84
CA LYS A 26 -4.45 24.54 16.83
C LYS A 26 -5.66 25.35 16.41
N ILE A 27 -5.75 25.71 15.12
CA ILE A 27 -6.88 26.45 14.54
C ILE A 27 -8.17 25.63 14.65
N LEU A 28 -8.13 24.35 14.25
CA LEU A 28 -9.27 23.44 14.37
C LEU A 28 -9.77 23.31 15.81
N ARG A 29 -8.86 23.13 16.78
CA ARG A 29 -9.20 23.03 18.21
C ARG A 29 -9.81 24.31 18.77
N ALA A 30 -9.42 25.48 18.24
CA ALA A 30 -9.98 26.77 18.61
C ALA A 30 -11.28 27.11 17.85
N SER A 31 -11.73 26.25 16.92
CA SER A 31 -12.89 26.49 16.04
C SER A 31 -12.81 27.77 15.21
N ARG A 32 -11.58 28.26 14.92
CA ARG A 32 -11.34 29.45 14.08
C ARG A 32 -11.29 29.05 12.60
N LEU A 33 -12.41 28.55 12.08
CA LEU A 33 -12.45 27.95 10.75
C LEU A 33 -12.11 28.93 9.61
N GLU A 34 -12.28 30.23 9.87
CA GLU A 34 -11.90 31.33 8.99
C GLU A 34 -10.38 31.45 8.76
N ASP A 35 -9.56 30.95 9.68
CA ASP A 35 -8.10 30.97 9.60
C ASP A 35 -7.53 29.73 8.88
N LEU A 36 -8.39 28.78 8.47
CA LEU A 36 -7.95 27.52 7.86
C LEU A 36 -7.45 27.71 6.43
N ASP A 37 -6.35 27.03 6.17
CA ASP A 37 -5.89 26.74 4.82
C ASP A 37 -6.65 25.52 4.25
N LEU A 38 -7.91 25.75 3.88
CA LEU A 38 -8.84 24.68 3.49
C LEU A 38 -8.37 23.89 2.25
N GLU A 39 -7.69 24.55 1.31
CA GLU A 39 -7.24 23.93 0.06
C GLU A 39 -6.18 22.86 0.34
N ASN A 40 -5.11 23.24 1.04
CA ASN A 40 -4.04 22.29 1.38
C ASN A 40 -4.52 21.25 2.42
N LEU A 41 -5.48 21.59 3.30
CA LEU A 41 -6.08 20.62 4.22
C LEU A 41 -6.88 19.54 3.49
N ILE A 42 -7.68 19.91 2.49
CA ILE A 42 -8.41 18.94 1.66
C ILE A 42 -7.41 18.04 0.92
N GLU A 43 -6.39 18.63 0.30
CA GLU A 43 -5.35 17.89 -0.41
C GLU A 43 -4.67 16.86 0.51
N GLU A 44 -4.27 17.27 1.73
CA GLU A 44 -3.58 16.37 2.65
C GLU A 44 -4.49 15.23 3.12
N LEU A 45 -5.77 15.48 3.35
CA LEU A 45 -6.74 14.44 3.69
C LEU A 45 -6.97 13.45 2.54
N GLU A 46 -7.04 13.93 1.30
CA GLU A 46 -7.10 13.07 0.11
C GLU A 46 -5.83 12.23 -0.05
N ASN A 47 -4.66 12.85 0.18
CA ASN A 47 -3.37 12.19 0.09
C ASN A 47 -3.20 11.13 1.18
N LEU A 48 -3.66 11.38 2.40
CA LEU A 48 -3.73 10.39 3.48
C LEU A 48 -4.53 9.15 3.04
N GLY A 49 -5.73 9.34 2.48
CA GLY A 49 -6.55 8.23 1.98
C GLY A 49 -5.89 7.44 0.84
N LYS A 50 -5.24 8.13 -0.11
CA LYS A 50 -4.47 7.51 -1.20
C LYS A 50 -3.28 6.72 -0.66
N ARG A 51 -2.57 7.24 0.34
CA ARG A 51 -1.40 6.61 0.97
C ARG A 51 -1.77 5.28 1.62
N ASP A 52 -2.85 5.24 2.38
CA ASP A 52 -3.33 4.01 3.03
C ASP A 52 -3.75 2.96 1.99
N LEU A 53 -4.50 3.37 0.97
CA LEU A 53 -4.87 2.49 -0.14
C LEU A 53 -3.64 1.94 -0.87
N ASN A 54 -2.65 2.78 -1.17
CA ASN A 54 -1.42 2.36 -1.82
C ASN A 54 -0.60 1.40 -0.96
N LYS A 55 -0.59 1.58 0.37
CA LYS A 55 0.09 0.67 1.28
C LYS A 55 -0.53 -0.72 1.27
N VAL A 56 -1.86 -0.83 1.40
CA VAL A 56 -2.54 -2.15 1.35
C VAL A 56 -2.43 -2.80 -0.04
N ARG A 57 -2.46 -2.01 -1.13
CA ARG A 57 -2.21 -2.51 -2.49
C ARG A 57 -0.81 -3.09 -2.64
N SER A 58 0.19 -2.41 -2.07
CA SER A 58 1.57 -2.87 -2.10
C SER A 58 1.75 -4.17 -1.32
N LEU A 59 1.14 -4.28 -0.14
CA LEU A 59 1.17 -5.51 0.67
C LEU A 59 0.54 -6.70 -0.06
N LEU A 60 -0.66 -6.52 -0.62
CA LEU A 60 -1.33 -7.58 -1.40
C LEU A 60 -0.50 -7.99 -2.63
N ARG A 61 0.12 -7.04 -3.31
CA ARG A 61 1.05 -7.32 -4.41
C ARG A 61 2.22 -8.19 -3.96
N GLN A 62 2.82 -7.89 -2.80
CA GLN A 62 3.93 -8.67 -2.26
C GLN A 62 3.51 -10.09 -1.88
N ILE A 63 2.31 -10.26 -1.31
CA ILE A 63 1.73 -11.58 -1.05
C ILE A 63 1.65 -12.37 -2.36
N ILE A 64 1.04 -11.81 -3.41
CA ILE A 64 0.90 -12.47 -4.72
C ILE A 64 2.27 -12.83 -5.29
N ILE A 65 3.26 -11.93 -5.26
CA ILE A 65 4.61 -12.20 -5.76
C ILE A 65 5.22 -13.45 -5.09
N HIS A 66 5.14 -13.53 -3.77
CA HIS A 66 5.76 -14.64 -3.04
C HIS A 66 4.99 -15.95 -3.17
N LEU A 67 3.66 -15.90 -3.31
CA LEU A 67 2.87 -17.08 -3.65
C LEU A 67 3.22 -17.61 -5.05
N LEU A 68 3.39 -16.72 -6.03
CA LEU A 68 3.84 -17.10 -7.37
C LEU A 68 5.26 -17.68 -7.34
N PHE A 69 6.18 -17.17 -6.52
CA PHE A 69 7.49 -17.80 -6.33
C PHE A 69 7.36 -19.22 -5.75
N LEU A 70 6.50 -19.40 -4.74
CA LEU A 70 6.29 -20.70 -4.11
C LEU A 70 5.72 -21.76 -5.05
N GLU A 71 4.88 -21.36 -6.00
CA GLU A 71 4.18 -22.28 -6.92
C GLU A 71 4.94 -22.49 -8.24
N TYR A 72 5.52 -21.44 -8.81
CA TYR A 72 6.07 -21.49 -10.16
C TYR A 72 7.61 -21.47 -10.22
N TRP A 73 8.32 -20.98 -9.19
CA TRP A 73 9.78 -20.89 -9.22
C TRP A 73 10.48 -22.14 -8.68
N GLN A 74 10.31 -23.25 -9.39
CA GLN A 74 10.77 -24.58 -8.95
C GLN A 74 12.28 -24.65 -8.68
N GLU A 75 13.10 -23.96 -9.47
CA GLU A 75 14.56 -23.96 -9.34
C GLU A 75 15.06 -23.44 -7.97
N GLU A 76 14.39 -22.42 -7.42
CA GLU A 76 14.79 -21.78 -6.17
C GLU A 76 13.94 -22.20 -4.97
N ARG A 77 12.86 -22.96 -5.21
CA ARG A 77 11.85 -23.33 -4.21
C ARG A 77 12.42 -24.11 -3.03
N GLU A 78 13.29 -25.08 -3.27
CA GLU A 78 13.87 -25.92 -2.21
C GLU A 78 14.61 -25.08 -1.17
N ARG A 79 15.36 -24.07 -1.61
CA ARG A 79 16.19 -23.22 -0.75
C ARG A 79 15.41 -22.07 -0.11
N ASN A 80 14.45 -21.49 -0.84
CA ASN A 80 13.83 -20.22 -0.44
C ASN A 80 12.39 -20.35 0.08
N SER A 81 11.75 -21.53 -0.02
CA SER A 81 10.35 -21.70 0.38
C SER A 81 10.03 -21.23 1.81
N ARG A 82 10.92 -21.51 2.78
CA ARG A 82 10.72 -21.06 4.18
C ARG A 82 10.77 -19.53 4.30
N HIS A 83 11.68 -18.89 3.57
CA HIS A 83 11.79 -17.43 3.55
C HIS A 83 10.55 -16.80 2.91
N TRP A 84 10.12 -17.28 1.73
CA TRP A 84 8.94 -16.73 1.05
C TRP A 84 7.66 -16.93 1.86
N LYS A 85 7.48 -18.08 2.54
CA LYS A 85 6.37 -18.28 3.47
C LYS A 85 6.41 -17.30 4.65
N GLY A 86 7.61 -17.02 5.18
CA GLY A 86 7.81 -16.01 6.21
C GLY A 86 7.40 -14.61 5.75
N GLU A 87 7.82 -14.21 4.55
CA GLU A 87 7.43 -12.93 3.94
C GLU A 87 5.91 -12.84 3.72
N VAL A 88 5.27 -13.89 3.18
CA VAL A 88 3.81 -13.94 3.02
C VAL A 88 3.10 -13.77 4.37
N THR A 89 3.56 -14.47 5.41
CA THR A 89 3.00 -14.36 6.77
C THR A 89 3.11 -12.94 7.29
N ALA A 90 4.28 -12.31 7.15
CA ALA A 90 4.51 -10.93 7.58
C ALA A 90 3.62 -9.94 6.82
N PHE A 91 3.53 -10.06 5.49
CA PHE A 91 2.70 -9.18 4.69
C PHE A 91 1.21 -9.36 4.95
N ARG A 92 0.74 -10.58 5.23
CA ARG A 92 -0.65 -10.82 5.63
C ARG A 92 -0.96 -10.20 6.99
N ALA A 93 -0.08 -10.34 7.98
CA ALA A 93 -0.21 -9.69 9.28
C ALA A 93 -0.30 -8.15 9.12
N ASP A 94 0.67 -7.56 8.42
CA ASP A 94 0.70 -6.11 8.12
C ASP A 94 -0.54 -5.63 7.37
N LEU A 95 -1.07 -6.46 6.46
CA LEU A 95 -2.27 -6.15 5.69
C LEU A 95 -3.51 -6.22 6.57
N SER A 96 -3.62 -7.26 7.40
CA SER A 96 -4.73 -7.47 8.35
C SER A 96 -4.86 -6.30 9.31
N ASP A 97 -3.76 -5.83 9.86
CA ASP A 97 -3.71 -4.69 10.79
C ASP A 97 -4.20 -3.37 10.17
N ARG A 98 -4.21 -3.28 8.84
CA ARG A 98 -4.56 -2.06 8.09
C ARG A 98 -5.89 -2.18 7.36
N LEU A 99 -6.48 -3.37 7.27
CA LEU A 99 -7.67 -3.61 6.47
C LEU A 99 -8.93 -3.09 7.17
N THR A 100 -9.57 -2.11 6.54
CA THR A 100 -10.95 -1.73 6.81
C THR A 100 -11.88 -2.34 5.75
N THR A 101 -13.19 -2.36 6.00
CA THR A 101 -14.18 -2.83 5.01
C THR A 101 -14.03 -2.12 3.66
N THR A 102 -13.85 -0.80 3.68
CA THR A 102 -13.67 0.01 2.46
C THR A 102 -12.39 -0.35 1.72
N LEU A 103 -11.27 -0.50 2.43
CA LEU A 103 -9.99 -0.87 1.81
C LEU A 103 -10.02 -2.29 1.25
N LYS A 104 -10.68 -3.22 1.95
CA LYS A 104 -10.89 -4.60 1.48
C LYS A 104 -11.65 -4.62 0.15
N ASN A 105 -12.75 -3.87 0.05
CA ASN A 105 -13.53 -3.77 -1.19
C ASN A 105 -12.70 -3.18 -2.34
N LYS A 106 -11.97 -2.09 -2.09
CA LYS A 106 -11.08 -1.47 -3.09
C LYS A 106 -9.95 -2.39 -3.54
N LEU A 107 -9.42 -3.21 -2.65
CA LEU A 107 -8.42 -4.23 -3.01
C LEU A 107 -9.02 -5.32 -3.87
N HIS A 108 -10.22 -5.79 -3.54
CA HIS A 108 -10.92 -6.80 -4.32
C HIS A 108 -11.23 -6.29 -5.73
N GLU A 109 -11.79 -5.08 -5.86
CA GLU A 109 -12.04 -4.41 -7.15
C GLU A 109 -10.75 -4.22 -7.96
N GLY A 110 -9.64 -3.92 -7.29
CA GLY A 110 -8.34 -3.67 -7.90
C GLY A 110 -7.48 -4.90 -8.16
N LEU A 111 -7.95 -6.11 -7.82
CA LEU A 111 -7.12 -7.32 -7.75
C LEU A 111 -6.43 -7.63 -9.08
N ALA A 112 -7.14 -7.51 -10.21
CA ALA A 112 -6.57 -7.78 -11.53
C ALA A 112 -5.34 -6.91 -11.85
N SER A 113 -5.41 -5.60 -11.55
CA SER A 113 -4.30 -4.66 -11.76
C SER A 113 -3.11 -4.94 -10.81
N ILE A 114 -3.42 -5.33 -9.57
CA ILE A 114 -2.40 -5.70 -8.57
C ILE A 114 -1.66 -6.96 -9.03
N TYR A 115 -2.41 -7.95 -9.50
CA TYR A 115 -1.87 -9.20 -10.05
C TYR A 115 -1.00 -8.94 -11.29
N GLU A 116 -1.48 -8.16 -12.26
CA GLU A 116 -0.71 -7.84 -13.47
C GLU A 116 0.66 -7.23 -13.11
N THR A 117 0.70 -6.36 -12.10
CA THR A 117 1.95 -5.77 -11.61
C THR A 117 2.83 -6.81 -10.92
N ALA A 118 2.26 -7.68 -10.08
CA ALA A 118 2.99 -8.77 -9.44
C ALA A 118 3.61 -9.72 -10.47
N LEU A 119 2.83 -10.13 -11.48
CA LEU A 119 3.28 -11.01 -12.56
C LEU A 119 4.48 -10.44 -13.30
N LYS A 120 4.46 -9.15 -13.66
CA LYS A 120 5.61 -8.47 -14.30
C LYS A 120 6.88 -8.56 -13.44
N VAL A 121 6.75 -8.36 -12.12
CA VAL A 121 7.88 -8.47 -11.19
C VAL A 121 8.39 -9.91 -11.12
N VAL A 122 7.49 -10.89 -11.07
CA VAL A 122 7.86 -12.31 -11.03
C VAL A 122 8.58 -12.75 -12.30
N LEU A 123 8.03 -12.45 -13.48
CA LEU A 123 8.66 -12.79 -14.76
C LEU A 123 10.06 -12.16 -14.87
N GLN A 124 10.22 -10.90 -14.44
CA GLN A 124 11.52 -10.23 -14.45
C GLN A 124 12.55 -10.84 -13.49
N LYS A 125 12.11 -11.33 -12.32
CA LYS A 125 13.01 -11.92 -11.30
C LYS A 125 13.36 -13.37 -11.58
N THR A 126 12.43 -14.13 -12.15
CA THR A 126 12.55 -15.58 -12.34
C THR A 126 13.06 -15.95 -13.74
N GLY A 127 12.85 -15.10 -14.75
CA GLY A 127 13.14 -15.43 -16.14
C GLY A 127 12.19 -16.47 -16.75
N LEU A 128 11.12 -16.86 -16.05
CA LEU A 128 10.12 -17.81 -16.54
C LEU A 128 9.40 -17.26 -17.78
N SER A 129 8.93 -18.17 -18.63
CA SER A 129 8.05 -17.80 -19.74
C SER A 129 6.73 -17.25 -19.21
N LYS A 130 6.15 -16.28 -19.90
CA LYS A 130 4.79 -15.79 -19.61
C LYS A 130 3.76 -16.93 -19.66
N ASP A 131 3.99 -17.96 -20.48
CA ASP A 131 3.09 -19.11 -20.61
C ASP A 131 3.15 -20.07 -19.41
N THR A 132 4.13 -19.91 -18.52
CA THR A 132 4.28 -20.74 -17.31
C THR A 132 3.35 -20.30 -16.19
N ILE A 133 2.93 -19.03 -16.17
CA ILE A 133 2.10 -18.45 -15.11
C ILE A 133 0.79 -17.95 -15.72
N PRO A 134 -0.39 -18.24 -15.12
CA PRO A 134 -1.68 -17.81 -15.67
C PRO A 134 -1.77 -16.30 -15.93
N GLU A 135 -2.52 -15.89 -16.97
CA GLU A 135 -2.73 -14.46 -17.27
C GLU A 135 -3.63 -13.75 -16.26
N SER A 136 -4.50 -14.50 -15.57
CA SER A 136 -5.33 -14.03 -14.46
C SER A 136 -4.81 -14.57 -13.13
N CYS A 137 -5.16 -13.89 -12.03
CA CYS A 137 -4.77 -14.34 -10.68
C CYS A 137 -5.28 -15.76 -10.41
N PRO A 138 -4.42 -16.75 -10.15
CA PRO A 138 -4.84 -18.12 -9.86
C PRO A 138 -5.43 -18.28 -8.46
N TYR A 139 -5.29 -17.25 -7.62
CA TYR A 139 -5.73 -17.25 -6.23
C TYR A 139 -7.04 -16.49 -6.06
N SER A 140 -7.96 -17.05 -5.28
CA SER A 140 -9.12 -16.30 -4.81
C SER A 140 -8.69 -15.19 -3.84
N PHE A 141 -9.53 -14.18 -3.68
CA PHE A 141 -9.24 -13.09 -2.76
C PHE A 141 -9.18 -13.59 -1.31
N GLU A 142 -9.98 -14.59 -0.96
CA GLU A 142 -9.97 -15.25 0.34
C GLU A 142 -8.66 -15.98 0.59
N GLN A 143 -8.14 -16.72 -0.39
CA GLN A 143 -6.84 -17.40 -0.30
C GLN A 143 -5.68 -16.41 -0.08
N LEU A 144 -5.73 -15.24 -0.72
CA LEU A 144 -4.71 -14.20 -0.54
C LEU A 144 -4.67 -13.66 0.89
N LEU A 145 -5.81 -13.65 1.59
CA LEU A 145 -5.94 -13.15 2.96
C LEU A 145 -5.88 -14.25 4.03
N ASP A 146 -5.89 -15.52 3.66
CA ASP A 146 -5.90 -16.64 4.60
C ASP A 146 -4.48 -16.97 5.09
N ASP A 147 -4.21 -16.69 6.37
CA ASP A 147 -2.92 -16.94 7.03
C ASP A 147 -2.48 -18.41 7.02
N SER A 148 -3.43 -19.34 6.91
CA SER A 148 -3.17 -20.78 6.90
C SER A 148 -2.97 -21.36 5.50
N TRP A 149 -3.26 -20.58 4.45
CA TRP A 149 -3.27 -21.08 3.09
C TRP A 149 -2.00 -20.73 2.31
N TYR A 150 -1.48 -21.72 1.57
CA TYR A 150 -0.39 -21.61 0.60
C TYR A 150 -0.69 -22.55 -0.58
N PRO A 151 -0.23 -22.23 -1.80
CA PRO A 151 -0.38 -23.14 -2.94
C PRO A 151 0.37 -24.44 -2.67
N GLU A 152 -0.30 -25.55 -2.91
CA GLU A 152 0.33 -26.85 -3.11
C GLU A 152 1.05 -26.78 -4.47
N ALA A 153 2.32 -27.17 -4.53
CA ALA A 153 3.00 -27.25 -5.83
C ALA A 153 3.15 -28.69 -6.28
#